data_AF-A0A949IKP4-F1
#
_entry.id   AF-A0A949IKP4-F1
#
_cell.length_a   1.000
_cell.length_b   1.000
_cell.length_c   1.000
_cell.angle_alpha   90.00
_cell.angle_beta   90.00
_cell.angle_gamma   90.00
#
_symmetry.space_group_name_H-M   'P 1'
#
loop_
_entity.id
_entity.type
_entity.pdbx_description
1 polymer ?
#
loop_
_entity_poly.entity_id
_entity_poly.type
_entity_poly.pdbx_seq_one_letter_code
_entity_poly.pdbx_strand_id
1 'polypeptide(L)'
;STGRKRHLLPFWTYRRLIDKTLFKSGTYKSDVSMINWDSNDLRGKNIIDKSPAVQKKYLSLAKRVSLGFLYWLQTTAPRDDSTAIGYPELKLRYDVLGTRDGLSKYPYIREARRLAARLVVVAQDIVETDNPEARATLFPDSCGIGLYPVDIHGHQEIPGAAQQTKPFQVPLAALVSDYCPNYIAGCKNIGVTHITNGAYRLHPIEWAIGTAAGALASLAHRVKITPLSVVDQFYKTLLLQIALAESGAPIFWFDDLKADHPAFAAAHVLAGSGMLPVDPDSLSFRPEENVSAGEMAALTKNLSERMPQPNIWETAIPVLIEKTGGKRGEFVRAVLEKVKLSLKSEAIPVPEPMRQW
;
A
#
# COMPACT_ATOMS: atom_id res chain seq x y z
N SER A 1 -20.57 13.09 7.27
CA SER A 1 -20.36 13.46 8.68
C SER A 1 -21.54 12.95 9.50
N THR A 2 -21.42 11.79 10.15
CA THR A 2 -22.47 11.26 11.05
C THR A 2 -22.30 11.94 12.41
N GLY A 3 -23.24 12.79 12.83
CA GLY A 3 -23.19 13.63 14.05
C GLY A 3 -23.03 12.94 15.41
N ARG A 4 -22.40 11.77 15.50
CA ARG A 4 -21.87 11.22 16.75
C ARG A 4 -20.68 12.08 17.19
N LYS A 5 -20.68 12.56 18.43
CA LYS A 5 -19.49 13.16 19.07
C LYS A 5 -18.30 12.24 18.79
N ARG A 6 -17.32 12.70 18.00
CA ARG A 6 -16.06 11.98 17.84
C ARG A 6 -15.46 11.86 19.24
N HIS A 7 -15.39 10.64 19.76
CA HIS A 7 -14.63 10.36 20.97
C HIS A 7 -13.15 10.47 20.58
N LEU A 8 -12.62 11.70 20.59
CA LEU A 8 -11.20 11.92 20.37
C LEU A 8 -10.45 11.29 21.53
N LEU A 9 -9.55 10.36 21.21
CA LEU A 9 -8.64 9.84 22.21
C LEU A 9 -7.82 11.02 22.77
N PRO A 10 -7.52 11.04 24.08
CA PRO A 10 -6.62 12.03 24.66
C PRO A 10 -5.29 12.08 23.89
N PHE A 11 -4.71 13.27 23.77
CA PHE A 11 -3.48 13.51 22.98
C PHE A 11 -2.38 12.50 23.32
N TRP A 12 -2.18 12.26 24.61
CA TRP A 12 -1.17 11.33 25.11
C TRP A 12 -1.45 9.89 24.72
N THR A 13 -2.69 9.43 24.91
CA THR A 13 -3.08 8.04 24.61
C THR A 13 -3.01 7.74 23.12
N TYR A 14 -3.38 8.70 22.27
CA TYR A 14 -3.32 8.54 20.81
C TYR A 14 -1.89 8.38 20.26
N ARG A 15 -0.89 8.99 20.91
CA ARG A 15 0.52 8.97 20.49
C ARG A 15 1.41 8.02 21.29
N ARG A 16 0.82 7.27 22.23
CA ARG A 16 1.54 6.35 23.11
C ARG A 16 1.90 5.07 22.36
N LEU A 17 3.20 4.80 22.28
CA LEU A 17 3.75 3.56 21.75
C LEU A 17 3.81 2.46 22.81
N ILE A 18 4.15 2.84 24.04
CA ILE A 18 4.29 1.92 25.17
C ILE A 18 3.45 2.42 26.34
N ASP A 19 2.49 1.61 26.76
CA ASP A 19 1.87 1.68 28.08
C ASP A 19 2.61 0.68 28.99
N LYS A 20 3.36 1.18 29.97
CA LYS A 20 4.21 0.31 30.80
C LYS A 20 3.40 -0.73 31.58
N THR A 21 2.11 -0.48 31.84
CA THR A 21 1.25 -1.38 32.63
C THR A 21 0.86 -2.65 31.87
N LEU A 22 1.01 -2.64 30.54
CA LEU A 22 0.79 -3.80 29.68
C LEU A 22 2.01 -4.72 29.59
N PHE A 23 3.12 -4.37 30.25
CA PHE A 23 4.37 -5.14 30.25
C PHE A 23 4.72 -5.62 31.66
N LYS A 24 5.57 -6.65 31.73
CA LYS A 24 6.12 -7.13 33.02
C LYS A 24 6.77 -5.98 33.78
N SER A 25 6.52 -5.92 35.09
CA SER A 25 7.10 -4.89 35.95
C SER A 25 8.62 -4.80 35.77
N GLY A 26 9.15 -3.58 35.68
CA GLY A 26 10.56 -3.32 35.43
C GLY A 26 10.99 -3.28 33.95
N THR A 27 10.13 -3.71 33.00
CA THR A 27 10.46 -3.68 31.55
C THR A 27 10.63 -2.24 31.05
N TYR A 28 9.68 -1.37 31.39
CA TYR A 28 9.70 0.04 31.03
C TYR A 28 9.57 0.91 32.28
N LYS A 29 10.45 1.89 32.42
CA LYS A 29 10.43 2.84 33.56
C LYS A 29 9.22 3.78 33.53
N SER A 30 8.78 4.14 32.33
CA SER A 30 7.66 5.04 32.06
C SER A 30 6.98 4.64 30.75
N ASP A 31 5.80 5.21 30.51
CA ASP A 31 5.18 5.21 29.19
C ASP A 31 6.11 5.89 28.17
N VAL A 32 5.93 5.54 26.89
CA VAL A 32 6.69 6.10 25.78
C VAL A 32 5.72 6.54 24.70
N SER A 33 5.85 7.80 24.27
CA SER A 33 5.06 8.36 23.18
C SER A 33 5.96 8.89 22.09
N MET A 34 5.53 8.74 20.83
CA MET A 34 6.20 9.33 19.68
C MET A 34 5.33 10.43 19.09
N ILE A 35 5.83 11.65 19.14
CA ILE A 35 5.06 12.85 18.83
C ILE A 35 5.38 13.34 17.42
N ASN A 36 4.35 13.30 16.57
CA ASN A 36 4.30 14.00 15.30
C ASN A 36 3.04 14.88 15.35
N TRP A 37 3.16 16.18 15.09
CA TRP A 37 2.04 17.12 15.17
C TRP A 37 2.19 18.24 14.15
N ASP A 38 1.08 18.78 13.65
CA ASP A 38 1.09 19.79 12.58
C ASP A 38 1.91 21.06 12.94
N SER A 39 2.12 21.31 14.24
CA SER A 39 2.89 22.44 14.77
C SER A 39 4.37 22.14 15.03
N ASN A 40 4.85 20.90 14.81
CA ASN A 40 6.27 20.56 14.95
C ASN A 40 6.97 20.23 13.62
N ASP A 41 6.30 20.53 12.49
CA ASP A 41 6.83 20.44 11.13
C ASP A 41 7.59 21.70 10.71
N LEU A 42 8.74 21.53 10.06
CA LEU A 42 9.42 22.65 9.39
C LEU A 42 8.76 22.96 8.05
N ARG A 43 8.06 24.11 7.96
CA ARG A 43 7.38 24.56 6.74
C ARG A 43 8.25 25.44 5.85
N GLY A 44 7.92 25.47 4.55
CA GLY A 44 8.51 26.38 3.56
C GLY A 44 9.98 26.10 3.22
N LYS A 45 10.53 24.95 3.61
CA LYS A 45 11.92 24.55 3.36
C LYS A 45 11.98 23.09 2.96
N ASN A 46 12.77 22.77 1.93
CA ASN A 46 13.04 21.39 1.51
C ASN A 46 14.55 21.16 1.38
N ILE A 47 14.96 19.90 1.50
CA ILE A 47 16.35 19.47 1.38
C ILE A 47 16.70 18.96 -0.02
N ILE A 48 15.71 18.85 -0.90
CA ILE A 48 15.84 18.30 -2.26
C ILE A 48 16.53 19.35 -3.15
N ASP A 49 17.51 18.91 -3.95
CA ASP A 49 18.29 19.78 -4.86
C ASP A 49 19.00 20.96 -4.14
N LYS A 50 19.35 20.78 -2.86
CA LYS A 50 20.08 21.78 -2.07
C LYS A 50 21.52 21.34 -1.82
N SER A 51 22.42 22.31 -1.69
CA SER A 51 23.81 22.03 -1.30
C SER A 51 23.89 21.41 0.10
N PRO A 52 24.94 20.62 0.41
CA PRO A 52 25.11 20.02 1.73
C PRO A 52 25.03 21.03 2.90
N ALA A 53 25.55 22.24 2.70
CA ALA A 53 25.48 23.32 3.69
C ALA A 53 24.04 23.76 3.99
N VAL A 54 23.22 23.92 2.94
CA VAL A 54 21.80 24.27 3.07
C VAL A 54 21.00 23.12 3.69
N GLN A 55 21.24 21.88 3.27
CA GLN A 55 20.61 20.71 3.87
C GLN A 55 20.90 20.64 5.39
N LYS A 56 22.17 20.78 5.79
CA LYS A 56 22.57 20.80 7.20
C LYS A 56 21.85 21.92 7.98
N LYS A 57 21.77 23.12 7.42
CA LYS A 57 21.05 24.26 8.01
C LYS A 57 19.57 23.95 8.22
N TYR A 58 18.90 23.38 7.22
CA TYR A 58 17.47 23.08 7.28
C TYR A 58 17.16 21.92 8.22
N LEU A 59 17.96 20.85 8.21
CA LEU A 59 17.83 19.75 9.17
C LEU A 59 18.04 20.23 10.61
N SER A 60 19.03 21.09 10.85
CA SER A 60 19.24 21.72 12.16
C SER A 60 18.06 22.61 12.58
N LEU A 61 17.45 23.33 11.65
CA LEU A 61 16.26 24.13 11.93
C LEU A 61 15.06 23.24 12.27
N ALA A 62 14.83 22.15 11.53
CA ALA A 62 13.76 21.20 11.80
C ALA A 62 13.87 20.61 13.21
N LYS A 63 15.09 20.20 13.61
CA LYS A 63 15.36 19.74 14.99
C LYS A 63 15.02 20.80 16.03
N ARG A 64 15.38 22.06 15.80
CA ARG A 64 15.05 23.18 16.70
C ARG A 64 13.56 23.43 16.81
N VAL A 65 12.79 23.26 15.73
CA VAL A 65 11.31 23.34 15.78
C VAL A 65 10.76 22.23 16.69
N SER A 66 11.22 20.99 16.53
CA SER A 66 10.76 19.88 17.39
C SER A 66 11.14 20.08 18.86
N LEU A 67 12.35 20.57 19.15
CA LEU A 67 12.80 20.87 20.52
C LEU A 67 12.05 22.07 21.12
N GLY A 68 11.76 23.09 20.32
CA GLY A 68 10.94 24.23 20.74
C GLY A 68 9.51 23.80 21.08
N PHE A 69 8.94 22.87 20.31
CA PHE A 69 7.64 22.28 20.62
C PHE A 69 7.67 21.49 21.95
N LEU A 70 8.72 20.69 22.20
CA LEU A 70 8.90 20.03 23.49
C LEU A 70 9.02 21.03 24.63
N TYR A 71 9.81 22.09 24.46
CA TYR A 71 9.96 23.14 25.47
C TYR A 71 8.60 23.77 25.80
N TRP A 72 7.80 24.13 24.78
CA TRP A 72 6.45 24.62 24.98
C TRP A 72 5.55 23.62 25.74
N LEU A 73 5.61 22.32 25.39
CA LEU A 73 4.90 21.27 26.14
C LEU A 73 5.31 21.26 27.61
N GLN A 74 6.60 21.39 27.90
CA GLN A 74 7.12 21.35 29.27
C GLN A 74 6.75 22.58 30.09
N THR A 75 6.64 23.76 29.48
CA THR A 75 6.54 25.03 30.22
C THR A 75 5.18 25.71 30.17
N THR A 76 4.39 25.51 29.11
CA THR A 76 3.30 26.43 28.79
C THR A 76 2.04 25.74 28.26
N ALA A 77 2.13 24.51 27.75
CA ALA A 77 0.96 23.79 27.28
C ALA A 77 -0.06 23.57 28.41
N PRO A 78 -1.36 23.84 28.20
CA PRO A 78 -2.37 23.55 29.21
C PRO A 78 -2.43 22.04 29.46
N ARG A 79 -2.62 21.64 30.72
CA ARG A 79 -2.84 20.24 31.04
C ARG A 79 -4.23 19.78 30.65
N ASP A 80 -4.34 18.52 30.24
CA ASP A 80 -5.61 17.90 29.82
C ASP A 80 -6.66 17.91 30.96
N ASP A 81 -6.20 17.81 32.21
CA ASP A 81 -7.03 17.89 33.42
C ASP A 81 -7.33 19.32 33.87
N SER A 82 -6.81 20.32 33.16
CA SER A 82 -6.94 21.76 33.47
C SER A 82 -6.40 22.16 34.86
N THR A 83 -5.56 21.34 35.50
CA THR A 83 -5.06 21.60 36.86
C THR A 83 -3.82 22.50 36.91
N ALA A 84 -3.03 22.53 35.83
CA ALA A 84 -1.80 23.32 35.74
C ALA A 84 -1.40 23.59 34.28
N ILE A 85 -0.30 24.34 34.12
CA ILE A 85 0.38 24.58 32.84
C ILE A 85 1.71 23.85 32.80
N GLY A 86 2.06 23.35 31.61
CA GLY A 86 3.29 22.62 31.35
C GLY A 86 3.27 21.15 31.81
N TYR A 87 4.11 20.37 31.16
CA TYR A 87 4.41 18.98 31.48
C TYR A 87 5.93 18.82 31.75
N PRO A 88 6.47 19.37 32.85
CA PRO A 88 7.91 19.36 33.15
C PRO A 88 8.50 17.94 33.31
N GLU A 89 7.65 16.95 33.55
CA GLU A 89 8.00 15.54 33.63
C GLU A 89 8.32 14.87 32.29
N LEU A 90 7.99 15.50 31.16
CA LEU A 90 8.31 14.97 29.84
C LEU A 90 9.82 14.96 29.63
N LYS A 91 10.34 13.82 29.15
CA LYS A 91 11.76 13.62 28.91
C LYS A 91 11.98 12.98 27.55
N LEU A 92 13.02 13.44 26.87
CA LEU A 92 13.51 12.79 25.66
C LEU A 92 14.05 11.40 25.99
N ARG A 93 13.74 10.42 25.13
CA ARG A 93 14.18 9.02 25.25
C ARG A 93 15.32 8.73 24.27
N TYR A 94 16.52 9.15 24.66
CA TYR A 94 17.76 8.95 23.89
C TYR A 94 18.04 7.47 23.60
N ASP A 95 17.71 6.60 24.56
CA ASP A 95 17.89 5.15 24.50
C ASP A 95 16.96 4.47 23.49
N VAL A 96 15.74 4.98 23.31
CA VAL A 96 14.75 4.41 22.38
C VAL A 96 15.12 4.69 20.93
N LEU A 97 15.50 5.93 20.61
CA LEU A 97 15.85 6.31 19.24
C LEU A 97 17.34 6.12 18.93
N GLY A 98 18.19 5.95 19.95
CA GLY A 98 19.65 5.83 19.78
C GLY A 98 20.30 7.10 19.24
N THR A 99 19.72 8.27 19.49
CA THR A 99 20.21 9.57 19.03
C THR A 99 20.67 10.43 20.20
N ARG A 100 21.72 11.23 19.99
CA ARG A 100 22.28 12.12 21.04
C ARG A 100 21.34 13.24 21.47
N ASP A 101 20.39 13.59 20.62
CA ASP A 101 19.41 14.65 20.85
C ASP A 101 18.00 14.11 21.16
N GLY A 102 17.83 12.78 21.23
CA GLY A 102 16.54 12.16 21.53
C GLY A 102 15.46 12.38 20.45
N LEU A 103 15.84 12.89 19.27
CA LEU A 103 14.97 13.08 18.11
C LEU A 103 15.09 11.89 17.15
N SER A 104 14.20 11.80 16.16
CA SER A 104 14.26 10.75 15.14
C SER A 104 15.58 10.77 14.37
N LYS A 105 16.07 9.58 13.97
CA LYS A 105 17.32 9.43 13.20
C LYS A 105 17.26 10.18 11.86
N TYR A 106 16.08 10.18 11.24
CA TYR A 106 15.79 10.87 9.99
C TYR A 106 14.49 11.67 10.14
N PRO A 107 14.35 12.82 9.45
CA PRO A 107 13.08 13.52 9.39
C PRO A 107 12.07 12.70 8.59
N TYR A 108 10.80 12.79 8.96
CA TYR A 108 9.72 12.32 8.12
C TYR A 108 9.50 13.32 6.98
N ILE A 109 9.65 12.85 5.73
CA ILE A 109 9.48 13.67 4.52
C ILE A 109 8.20 13.21 3.81
N ARG A 110 7.27 14.13 3.60
CA ARG A 110 5.94 13.86 3.02
C ARG A 110 5.94 13.76 1.50
N GLU A 111 6.88 14.42 0.83
CA GLU A 111 6.96 14.45 -0.63
C GLU A 111 8.39 14.23 -1.11
N ALA A 112 8.53 13.47 -2.18
CA ALA A 112 9.79 13.15 -2.84
C ALA A 112 9.79 13.68 -4.27
N ARG A 113 10.93 13.56 -4.95
CA ARG A 113 10.93 13.65 -6.43
C ARG A 113 10.02 12.54 -6.96
N ARG A 114 9.25 12.83 -8.01
CA ARG A 114 8.37 11.85 -8.66
C ARG A 114 9.00 11.34 -9.94
N LEU A 115 8.84 10.05 -10.17
CA LEU A 115 9.21 9.40 -11.41
C LEU A 115 8.36 9.95 -12.56
N ALA A 116 8.98 10.18 -13.70
CA ALA A 116 8.27 10.33 -14.97
C ALA A 116 7.78 8.93 -15.41
N ALA A 117 6.77 8.42 -14.70
CA ALA A 117 6.33 7.04 -14.81
C ALA A 117 5.48 6.83 -16.08
N ARG A 118 5.32 5.56 -16.48
CA ARG A 118 4.46 5.20 -17.63
C ARG A 118 3.00 5.50 -17.38
N LEU A 119 2.57 5.32 -16.13
CA LEU A 119 1.26 5.68 -15.67
C LEU A 119 1.37 6.69 -14.53
N VAL A 120 0.57 7.75 -14.62
CA VAL A 120 0.40 8.72 -13.55
C VAL A 120 -1.02 8.57 -13.02
N VAL A 121 -1.16 8.05 -11.80
CA VAL A 121 -2.48 7.92 -11.17
C VAL A 121 -3.00 9.32 -10.79
N VAL A 122 -4.22 9.62 -11.21
CA VAL A 122 -4.94 10.88 -10.95
C VAL A 122 -5.96 10.71 -9.82
N ALA A 123 -6.62 11.80 -9.41
CA ALA A 123 -7.54 11.74 -8.27
C ALA A 123 -8.79 10.93 -8.62
N GLN A 124 -9.29 11.11 -9.84
CA GLN A 124 -10.47 10.44 -10.41
C GLN A 124 -10.36 8.93 -10.37
N ASP A 125 -9.13 8.38 -10.40
CA ASP A 125 -8.92 6.94 -10.31
C ASP A 125 -9.24 6.38 -8.93
N ILE A 126 -9.28 7.22 -7.87
CA ILE A 126 -9.36 6.78 -6.47
C ILE A 126 -10.48 7.41 -5.65
N VAL A 127 -10.98 8.59 -6.01
CA VAL A 127 -11.95 9.32 -5.18
C VAL A 127 -13.36 8.77 -5.34
N GLU A 128 -14.13 8.82 -4.26
CA GLU A 128 -15.51 8.32 -4.22
C GLU A 128 -16.45 9.04 -5.20
N THR A 129 -16.22 10.31 -5.50
CA THR A 129 -17.04 11.09 -6.43
C THR A 129 -17.01 10.57 -7.86
N ASP A 130 -15.92 9.92 -8.25
CA ASP A 130 -15.67 9.42 -9.61
C ASP A 130 -15.76 7.89 -9.68
N ASN A 131 -15.88 7.21 -8.53
CA ASN A 131 -15.97 5.76 -8.43
C ASN A 131 -17.19 5.39 -7.57
N PRO A 132 -18.40 5.25 -8.18
CA PRO A 132 -19.64 5.01 -7.45
C PRO A 132 -19.74 3.61 -6.84
N GLU A 133 -18.97 2.66 -7.38
CA GLU A 133 -18.89 1.26 -6.99
C GLU A 133 -18.19 1.04 -5.62
N ALA A 134 -18.10 -0.21 -5.16
CA ALA A 134 -17.50 -0.56 -3.88
C ALA A 134 -15.98 -0.29 -3.81
N ARG A 135 -15.32 -0.20 -4.96
CA ARG A 135 -13.87 0.00 -5.12
C ARG A 135 -13.58 1.09 -6.15
N ALA A 136 -12.33 1.53 -6.16
CA ALA A 136 -11.86 2.47 -7.15
C ALA A 136 -11.52 1.79 -8.50
N THR A 137 -10.97 2.56 -9.43
CA THR A 137 -10.59 2.09 -10.78
C THR A 137 -9.78 0.80 -10.75
N LEU A 138 -10.07 -0.12 -11.68
CA LEU A 138 -9.31 -1.37 -11.85
C LEU A 138 -7.99 -1.09 -12.54
N PHE A 139 -6.90 -1.48 -11.88
CA PHE A 139 -5.59 -1.57 -12.50
C PHE A 139 -5.24 -3.05 -12.71
N PRO A 140 -5.36 -3.59 -13.95
CA PRO A 140 -5.04 -4.98 -14.24
C PRO A 140 -3.59 -5.37 -13.93
N ASP A 141 -2.70 -4.39 -13.86
CA ASP A 141 -1.30 -4.51 -13.48
C ASP A 141 -1.06 -4.19 -11.99
N SER A 142 -2.09 -4.26 -11.14
CA SER A 142 -1.96 -4.00 -9.72
C SER A 142 -0.88 -4.85 -9.07
N CYS A 143 -0.05 -4.21 -8.25
CA CYS A 143 1.02 -4.81 -7.45
C CYS A 143 0.89 -4.50 -5.95
N GLY A 144 -0.24 -3.91 -5.53
CA GLY A 144 -0.52 -3.57 -4.14
C GLY A 144 -1.87 -2.90 -3.99
N ILE A 145 -2.28 -2.63 -2.75
CA ILE A 145 -3.54 -1.95 -2.45
C ILE A 145 -3.35 -0.79 -1.47
N GLY A 146 -4.33 0.10 -1.44
CA GLY A 146 -4.38 1.22 -0.50
C GLY A 146 -5.79 1.73 -0.25
N LEU A 147 -5.99 2.29 0.93
CA LEU A 147 -7.20 2.99 1.32
C LEU A 147 -6.82 4.09 2.31
N TYR A 148 -6.86 5.33 1.83
CA TYR A 148 -6.58 6.50 2.64
C TYR A 148 -7.13 7.74 1.95
N PRO A 149 -7.79 8.66 2.67
CA PRO A 149 -8.26 9.90 2.07
C PRO A 149 -7.11 10.70 1.46
N VAL A 150 -7.46 11.59 0.53
CA VAL A 150 -6.53 12.54 -0.04
C VAL A 150 -6.13 13.58 1.02
N ASP A 151 -5.04 13.32 1.76
CA ASP A 151 -4.60 14.16 2.87
C ASP A 151 -3.35 14.99 2.53
N ILE A 152 -3.59 16.26 2.16
CA ILE A 152 -2.59 17.26 1.80
C ILE A 152 -2.51 18.31 2.92
N HIS A 153 -1.37 18.38 3.60
CA HIS A 153 -1.17 19.34 4.70
C HIS A 153 -0.79 20.73 4.20
N GLY A 154 -1.26 21.75 4.91
CA GLY A 154 -0.90 23.15 4.67
C GLY A 154 -1.54 23.77 3.42
N HIS A 155 -2.31 22.98 2.67
CA HIS A 155 -2.93 23.36 1.40
C HIS A 155 -4.34 22.77 1.24
N GLN A 156 -5.13 22.82 2.30
CA GLN A 156 -6.51 22.29 2.30
C GLN A 156 -7.45 23.12 1.41
N GLU A 157 -7.02 24.33 1.02
CA GLU A 157 -7.67 25.20 0.05
C GLU A 157 -7.51 24.72 -1.41
N ILE A 158 -6.60 23.78 -1.68
CA ILE A 158 -6.40 23.28 -3.04
C ILE A 158 -7.61 22.43 -3.45
N PRO A 159 -8.23 22.70 -4.62
CA PRO A 159 -9.29 21.87 -5.16
C PRO A 159 -8.88 20.39 -5.22
N GLY A 160 -9.68 19.56 -4.57
CA GLY A 160 -9.46 18.11 -4.52
C GLY A 160 -8.69 17.60 -3.29
N ALA A 161 -8.29 18.47 -2.36
CA ALA A 161 -7.83 18.06 -1.04
C ALA A 161 -8.98 17.49 -0.17
N ALA A 162 -8.64 16.68 0.85
CA ALA A 162 -9.53 16.08 1.83
C ALA A 162 -10.65 15.18 1.29
N GLN A 163 -10.55 14.73 0.04
CA GLN A 163 -11.52 13.83 -0.57
C GLN A 163 -11.45 12.42 0.03
N GLN A 164 -12.61 11.80 0.18
CA GLN A 164 -12.68 10.37 0.50
C GLN A 164 -12.31 9.56 -0.73
N THR A 165 -11.59 8.47 -0.51
CA THR A 165 -11.20 7.51 -1.55
C THR A 165 -12.02 6.24 -1.39
N LYS A 166 -12.23 5.53 -2.50
CA LYS A 166 -12.59 4.12 -2.45
C LYS A 166 -11.33 3.26 -2.25
N PRO A 167 -11.48 1.99 -1.83
CA PRO A 167 -10.37 1.05 -1.85
C PRO A 167 -9.70 0.99 -3.24
N PHE A 168 -8.43 1.37 -3.33
CA PHE A 168 -7.69 1.53 -4.58
C PHE A 168 -6.49 0.58 -4.68
N GLN A 169 -5.92 0.48 -5.89
CA GLN A 169 -4.79 -0.40 -6.22
C GLN A 169 -3.54 0.41 -6.59
N VAL A 170 -2.37 -0.20 -6.44
CA VAL A 170 -1.08 0.37 -6.87
C VAL A 170 -0.71 -0.24 -8.24
N PRO A 171 -0.86 0.48 -9.36
CA PRO A 171 -0.50 -0.05 -10.68
C PRO A 171 1.03 -0.17 -10.81
N LEU A 172 1.51 -1.31 -11.33
CA LEU A 172 2.93 -1.54 -11.58
C LEU A 172 3.52 -0.51 -12.55
N ALA A 173 2.75 -0.04 -13.53
CA ALA A 173 3.15 0.99 -14.47
C ALA A 173 3.48 2.35 -13.81
N ALA A 174 2.99 2.61 -12.59
CA ALA A 174 3.37 3.81 -11.82
C ALA A 174 4.75 3.67 -11.15
N LEU A 175 5.33 2.47 -11.09
CA LEU A 175 6.63 2.21 -10.47
C LEU A 175 7.80 2.29 -11.46
N VAL A 176 7.52 2.29 -12.77
CA VAL A 176 8.54 2.21 -13.84
C VAL A 176 8.43 3.35 -14.84
N SER A 177 9.49 3.57 -15.64
CA SER A 177 9.59 4.66 -16.61
C SER A 177 10.31 4.21 -17.89
N ASP A 178 9.84 4.67 -19.04
CA ASP A 178 10.48 4.43 -20.33
C ASP A 178 11.87 5.11 -20.43
N TYR A 179 12.10 6.17 -19.66
CA TYR A 179 13.38 6.90 -19.65
C TYR A 179 14.48 6.23 -18.83
N CYS A 180 14.10 5.32 -17.91
CA CYS A 180 15.05 4.61 -17.06
C CYS A 180 14.58 3.15 -16.85
N PRO A 181 14.76 2.27 -17.86
CA PRO A 181 14.18 0.93 -17.86
C PRO A 181 14.58 0.03 -16.69
N ASN A 182 15.72 0.32 -16.06
CA ASN A 182 16.29 -0.41 -14.92
C ASN A 182 16.03 0.24 -13.56
N TYR A 183 15.28 1.34 -13.50
CA TYR A 183 14.94 2.04 -12.26
C TYR A 183 13.53 1.66 -11.79
N ILE A 184 13.38 1.50 -10.47
CA ILE A 184 12.09 1.20 -9.82
C ILE A 184 11.83 2.25 -8.74
N ALA A 185 10.69 2.93 -8.81
CA ALA A 185 10.21 3.73 -7.69
C ALA A 185 9.68 2.80 -6.59
N GLY A 186 10.22 2.94 -5.37
CA GLY A 186 9.94 2.01 -4.25
C GLY A 186 9.26 2.66 -3.04
N CYS A 187 8.76 3.89 -3.17
CA CYS A 187 8.22 4.67 -2.07
C CYS A 187 7.34 5.81 -2.63
N LYS A 188 7.31 6.99 -1.99
CA LYS A 188 6.57 8.21 -2.38
C LYS A 188 6.95 8.80 -3.76
N ASN A 189 7.88 8.17 -4.48
CA ASN A 189 8.42 8.64 -5.75
C ASN A 189 7.77 7.99 -6.97
N ILE A 190 6.69 7.21 -6.81
CA ILE A 190 5.92 6.64 -7.91
C ILE A 190 5.18 7.70 -8.74
N GLY A 191 4.65 7.27 -9.89
CA GLY A 191 3.83 8.07 -10.80
C GLY A 191 2.45 8.37 -10.25
N VAL A 192 2.32 9.48 -9.52
CA VAL A 192 1.04 9.98 -9.00
C VAL A 192 1.00 11.51 -9.08
N THR A 193 -0.20 12.09 -9.24
CA THR A 193 -0.35 13.55 -9.13
C THR A 193 -0.07 14.04 -7.71
N HIS A 194 0.04 15.37 -7.52
CA HIS A 194 0.28 15.94 -6.19
C HIS A 194 -0.92 15.66 -5.27
N ILE A 195 -2.12 15.74 -5.83
CA ILE A 195 -3.37 15.43 -5.14
C ILE A 195 -3.39 13.96 -4.74
N THR A 196 -3.25 13.05 -5.71
CA THR A 196 -3.28 11.59 -5.49
C THR A 196 -2.22 11.11 -4.51
N ASN A 197 -1.03 11.73 -4.50
CA ASN A 197 0.03 11.40 -3.55
C ASN A 197 -0.41 11.55 -2.09
N GLY A 198 -1.37 12.44 -1.80
CA GLY A 198 -1.95 12.60 -0.46
C GLY A 198 -2.51 11.29 0.11
N ALA A 199 -3.01 10.40 -0.75
CA ALA A 199 -3.50 9.06 -0.40
C ALA A 199 -2.38 8.00 -0.41
N TYR A 200 -1.53 8.01 -1.44
CA TYR A 200 -0.52 6.95 -1.66
C TYR A 200 0.68 7.00 -0.71
N ARG A 201 0.98 8.15 -0.12
CA ARG A 201 2.15 8.34 0.76
C ARG A 201 1.99 7.76 2.16
N LEU A 202 0.87 7.14 2.51
CA LEU A 202 0.68 6.57 3.85
C LEU A 202 1.47 5.28 4.00
N HIS A 203 2.04 5.05 5.19
CA HIS A 203 2.92 3.93 5.50
C HIS A 203 2.46 2.54 5.01
N PRO A 204 1.18 2.10 5.14
CA PRO A 204 0.75 0.81 4.60
C PRO A 204 0.86 0.72 3.07
N ILE A 205 0.57 1.82 2.36
CA ILE A 205 0.70 1.89 0.90
C ILE A 205 2.17 1.97 0.51
N GLU A 206 2.99 2.73 1.24
CA GLU A 206 4.44 2.74 1.03
C GLU A 206 5.05 1.34 1.23
N TRP A 207 4.55 0.56 2.20
CA TRP A 207 4.97 -0.81 2.41
C TRP A 207 4.59 -1.70 1.23
N ALA A 208 3.36 -1.56 0.70
CA ALA A 208 2.93 -2.27 -0.50
C ALA A 208 3.80 -1.93 -1.71
N ILE A 209 4.09 -0.65 -1.94
CA ILE A 209 4.98 -0.17 -3.02
C ILE A 209 6.38 -0.77 -2.86
N GLY A 210 6.95 -0.73 -1.64
CA GLY A 210 8.28 -1.28 -1.36
C GLY A 210 8.35 -2.79 -1.58
N THR A 211 7.31 -3.52 -1.16
CA THR A 211 7.16 -4.96 -1.38
C THR A 211 7.11 -5.28 -2.87
N ALA A 212 6.27 -4.56 -3.62
CA ALA A 212 6.18 -4.68 -5.07
C ALA A 212 7.51 -4.38 -5.78
N ALA A 213 8.21 -3.32 -5.36
CA ALA A 213 9.49 -2.93 -5.93
C ALA A 213 10.58 -4.00 -5.70
N GLY A 214 10.65 -4.56 -4.49
CA GLY A 214 11.57 -5.66 -4.17
C GLY A 214 11.27 -6.94 -4.97
N ALA A 215 9.99 -7.31 -5.05
CA ALA A 215 9.52 -8.44 -5.84
C ALA A 215 9.84 -8.27 -7.33
N LEU A 216 9.59 -7.08 -7.88
CA LEU A 216 9.88 -6.72 -9.27
C LEU A 216 11.38 -6.82 -9.56
N ALA A 217 12.23 -6.26 -8.69
CA ALA A 217 13.68 -6.35 -8.82
C ALA A 217 14.17 -7.82 -8.81
N SER A 218 13.65 -8.63 -7.89
CA SER A 218 13.97 -10.05 -7.78
C SER A 218 13.57 -10.82 -9.05
N LEU A 219 12.33 -10.63 -9.54
CA LEU A 219 11.84 -11.27 -10.74
C LEU A 219 12.69 -10.87 -11.97
N ALA A 220 12.87 -9.56 -12.18
CA ALA A 220 13.66 -9.02 -13.28
C ALA A 220 15.10 -9.59 -13.29
N HIS A 221 15.73 -9.67 -12.11
CA HIS A 221 17.07 -10.25 -11.97
C HIS A 221 17.13 -11.75 -12.30
N ARG A 222 16.13 -12.53 -11.86
CA ARG A 222 16.06 -13.98 -12.09
C ARG A 222 15.88 -14.32 -13.56
N VAL A 223 14.97 -13.60 -14.23
CA VAL A 223 14.64 -13.86 -15.64
C VAL A 223 15.48 -13.02 -16.62
N LYS A 224 16.47 -12.27 -16.11
CA LYS A 224 17.44 -11.48 -16.89
C LYS A 224 16.79 -10.46 -17.83
N ILE A 225 15.77 -9.76 -17.33
CA ILE A 225 15.10 -8.66 -18.05
C ILE A 225 15.16 -7.38 -17.22
N THR A 226 14.74 -6.27 -17.82
CA THR A 226 14.55 -5.02 -17.08
C THR A 226 13.21 -5.03 -16.33
N PRO A 227 13.08 -4.29 -15.21
CA PRO A 227 11.81 -4.03 -14.55
C PRO A 227 10.73 -3.49 -15.52
N LEU A 228 11.11 -2.59 -16.43
CA LEU A 228 10.21 -2.06 -17.45
C LEU A 228 9.59 -3.16 -18.32
N SER A 229 10.40 -4.12 -18.77
CA SER A 229 9.94 -5.23 -19.61
C SER A 229 8.96 -6.19 -18.91
N VAL A 230 8.78 -6.10 -17.59
CA VAL A 230 7.73 -6.84 -16.88
C VAL A 230 6.37 -6.22 -17.16
N VAL A 231 6.27 -4.88 -17.19
CA VAL A 231 5.03 -4.13 -17.42
C VAL A 231 4.56 -4.25 -18.87
N ASP A 232 5.49 -4.37 -19.83
CA ASP A 232 5.16 -4.46 -21.26
C ASP A 232 4.38 -5.71 -21.66
N GLN A 233 4.35 -6.73 -20.82
CA GLN A 233 3.80 -8.03 -21.18
C GLN A 233 2.94 -8.59 -20.05
N PHE A 234 1.67 -8.83 -20.37
CA PHE A 234 0.65 -9.32 -19.43
C PHE A 234 1.14 -10.51 -18.61
N TYR A 235 1.76 -11.51 -19.25
CA TYR A 235 2.22 -12.71 -18.55
C TYR A 235 3.33 -12.45 -17.55
N LYS A 236 4.23 -11.48 -17.79
CA LYS A 236 5.30 -11.13 -16.83
C LYS A 236 4.72 -10.37 -15.65
N THR A 237 3.78 -9.47 -15.88
CA THR A 237 2.99 -8.84 -14.82
C THR A 237 2.26 -9.90 -13.99
N LEU A 238 1.65 -10.89 -14.64
CA LEU A 238 0.96 -11.99 -13.97
C LEU A 238 1.92 -12.82 -13.10
N LEU A 239 3.14 -13.10 -13.57
CA LEU A 239 4.17 -13.75 -12.74
C LEU A 239 4.50 -12.97 -11.46
N LEU A 240 4.61 -11.64 -11.57
CA LEU A 240 4.83 -10.78 -10.40
C LEU A 240 3.64 -10.82 -9.43
N GLN A 241 2.43 -10.73 -9.97
CA GLN A 241 1.19 -10.79 -9.19
C GLN A 241 1.06 -12.12 -8.44
N ILE A 242 1.38 -13.24 -9.09
CA ILE A 242 1.43 -14.56 -8.46
C ILE A 242 2.44 -14.56 -7.31
N ALA A 243 3.67 -14.10 -7.56
CA ALA A 243 4.72 -14.09 -6.55
C ALA A 243 4.36 -13.23 -5.32
N LEU A 244 3.73 -12.07 -5.54
CA LEU A 244 3.25 -11.19 -4.48
C LEU A 244 2.13 -11.86 -3.67
N ALA A 245 1.09 -12.35 -4.36
CA ALA A 245 -0.08 -12.90 -3.70
C ALA A 245 0.24 -14.21 -2.96
N GLU A 246 1.12 -15.07 -3.49
CA GLU A 246 1.61 -16.28 -2.81
C GLU A 246 2.48 -15.97 -1.58
N SER A 247 3.10 -14.78 -1.51
CA SER A 247 3.78 -14.29 -0.30
C SER A 247 2.84 -13.66 0.73
N GLY A 248 1.53 -13.61 0.45
CA GLY A 248 0.52 -13.00 1.32
C GLY A 248 0.35 -11.49 1.12
N ALA A 249 0.95 -10.90 0.07
CA ALA A 249 0.78 -9.49 -0.23
C ALA A 249 -0.51 -9.26 -1.04
N PRO A 250 -1.47 -8.46 -0.55
CA PRO A 250 -2.71 -8.20 -1.27
C PRO A 250 -2.49 -7.24 -2.46
N ILE A 251 -3.03 -7.61 -3.62
CA ILE A 251 -2.99 -6.82 -4.87
C ILE A 251 -4.40 -6.46 -5.39
N PHE A 252 -5.43 -6.89 -4.67
CA PHE A 252 -6.85 -6.64 -4.93
C PHE A 252 -7.57 -6.47 -3.59
N TRP A 253 -8.71 -5.79 -3.57
CA TRP A 253 -9.48 -5.57 -2.36
C TRP A 253 -10.53 -6.66 -2.17
N PHE A 254 -10.35 -7.48 -1.14
CA PHE A 254 -11.41 -8.31 -0.58
C PHE A 254 -11.56 -8.06 0.93
N ASP A 255 -12.79 -8.02 1.43
CA ASP A 255 -13.07 -7.76 2.85
C ASP A 255 -13.28 -9.01 3.72
N ASP A 256 -13.38 -10.18 3.08
CA ASP A 256 -13.68 -11.46 3.70
C ASP A 256 -12.59 -12.53 3.48
N LEU A 257 -11.44 -12.15 2.89
CA LEU A 257 -10.37 -13.07 2.52
C LEU A 257 -9.04 -12.71 3.17
N LYS A 258 -8.70 -13.42 4.25
CA LYS A 258 -7.43 -13.24 4.98
C LYS A 258 -6.23 -13.83 4.21
N ALA A 259 -5.03 -13.31 4.49
CA ALA A 259 -3.78 -13.72 3.86
C ALA A 259 -3.42 -15.21 4.07
N ASP A 260 -3.91 -15.82 5.15
CA ASP A 260 -3.71 -17.25 5.47
C ASP A 260 -4.77 -18.16 4.83
N HIS A 261 -5.79 -17.61 4.17
CA HIS A 261 -6.81 -18.39 3.50
C HIS A 261 -6.24 -19.10 2.26
N PRO A 262 -6.52 -20.39 2.02
CA PRO A 262 -5.95 -21.13 0.89
C PRO A 262 -6.26 -20.56 -0.50
N ALA A 263 -7.39 -19.85 -0.63
CA ALA A 263 -7.81 -19.18 -1.86
C ALA A 263 -7.24 -17.76 -2.03
N PHE A 264 -6.52 -17.23 -1.05
CA PHE A 264 -6.04 -15.85 -1.03
C PHE A 264 -5.31 -15.47 -2.33
N ALA A 265 -4.26 -16.21 -2.67
CA ALA A 265 -3.44 -15.89 -3.84
C ALA A 265 -4.25 -15.96 -5.14
N ALA A 266 -5.04 -17.02 -5.31
CA ALA A 266 -5.84 -17.25 -6.51
C ALA A 266 -6.91 -16.17 -6.72
N ALA A 267 -7.65 -15.82 -5.67
CA ALA A 267 -8.65 -14.76 -5.75
C ALA A 267 -8.01 -13.42 -6.13
N HIS A 268 -6.92 -13.04 -5.45
CA HIS A 268 -6.25 -11.76 -5.69
C HIS A 268 -5.64 -11.66 -7.09
N VAL A 269 -5.00 -12.73 -7.58
CA VAL A 269 -4.40 -12.75 -8.93
C VAL A 269 -5.46 -12.71 -10.01
N LEU A 270 -6.49 -13.56 -9.93
CA LEU A 270 -7.49 -13.64 -11.00
C LEU A 270 -8.38 -12.39 -11.04
N ALA A 271 -8.78 -11.84 -9.89
CA ALA A 271 -9.53 -10.58 -9.85
C ALA A 271 -8.63 -9.37 -10.20
N GLY A 272 -7.42 -9.32 -9.64
CA GLY A 272 -6.46 -8.23 -9.85
C GLY A 272 -6.00 -8.09 -11.29
N SER A 273 -5.84 -9.21 -12.01
CA SER A 273 -5.52 -9.21 -13.44
C SER A 273 -6.74 -8.99 -14.34
N GLY A 274 -7.95 -8.89 -13.79
CA GLY A 274 -9.21 -8.75 -14.52
C GLY A 274 -9.65 -10.02 -15.26
N MET A 275 -9.17 -11.20 -14.87
CA MET A 275 -9.62 -12.48 -15.42
C MET A 275 -10.94 -12.94 -14.78
N LEU A 276 -11.02 -12.88 -13.45
CA LEU A 276 -12.23 -13.22 -12.71
C LEU A 276 -13.10 -11.96 -12.59
N PRO A 277 -14.33 -11.94 -13.11
CA PRO A 277 -15.26 -10.86 -12.83
C PRO A 277 -15.58 -10.82 -11.33
N VAL A 278 -15.75 -9.62 -10.81
CA VAL A 278 -16.17 -9.39 -9.41
C VAL A 278 -17.44 -8.57 -9.38
N ASP A 279 -18.18 -8.67 -8.28
CA ASP A 279 -19.35 -7.84 -8.01
C ASP A 279 -18.92 -6.37 -7.87
N PRO A 280 -19.43 -5.44 -8.70
CA PRO A 280 -19.05 -4.02 -8.61
C PRO A 280 -19.51 -3.38 -7.29
N ASP A 281 -20.56 -3.91 -6.67
CA ASP A 281 -21.18 -3.33 -5.47
C ASP A 281 -20.71 -4.03 -4.17
N SER A 282 -19.78 -4.98 -4.25
CA SER A 282 -19.29 -5.74 -3.10
C SER A 282 -17.77 -5.96 -3.13
N LEU A 283 -17.15 -5.91 -1.97
CA LEU A 283 -15.75 -6.33 -1.78
C LEU A 283 -15.64 -7.78 -1.33
N SER A 284 -16.74 -8.52 -1.17
CA SER A 284 -16.68 -9.87 -0.61
C SER A 284 -16.42 -10.90 -1.70
N PHE A 285 -15.38 -11.70 -1.52
CA PHE A 285 -15.04 -12.81 -2.40
C PHE A 285 -16.01 -13.99 -2.26
N ARG A 286 -16.48 -14.27 -1.04
CA ARG A 286 -17.41 -15.35 -0.68
C ARG A 286 -16.87 -16.74 -1.06
N PRO A 287 -15.75 -17.18 -0.45
CA PRO A 287 -15.03 -18.40 -0.86
C PRO A 287 -15.87 -19.69 -0.78
N GLU A 288 -16.86 -19.73 0.12
CA GLU A 288 -17.70 -20.90 0.36
C GLU A 288 -18.94 -20.99 -0.55
N GLU A 289 -19.22 -19.93 -1.32
CA GLU A 289 -20.32 -19.93 -2.28
C GLU A 289 -19.94 -20.67 -3.56
N ASN A 290 -20.96 -21.05 -4.34
CA ASN A 290 -20.74 -21.65 -5.65
C ASN A 290 -20.50 -20.57 -6.70
N VAL A 291 -19.63 -20.88 -7.67
CA VAL A 291 -19.42 -20.01 -8.84
C VAL A 291 -20.65 -20.08 -9.74
N SER A 292 -21.15 -18.93 -10.19
CA SER A 292 -22.28 -18.87 -11.12
C SER A 292 -21.86 -19.23 -12.55
N ALA A 293 -22.83 -19.63 -13.37
CA ALA A 293 -22.59 -19.90 -14.79
C ALA A 293 -22.06 -18.68 -15.55
N GLY A 294 -22.54 -17.47 -15.21
CA GLY A 294 -22.07 -16.22 -15.81
C GLY A 294 -20.61 -15.92 -15.47
N GLU A 295 -20.21 -16.11 -14.22
CA GLU A 295 -18.81 -15.95 -13.80
C GLU A 295 -17.88 -16.96 -14.50
N MET A 296 -18.31 -18.21 -14.63
CA MET A 296 -17.54 -19.23 -15.35
C MET A 296 -17.37 -18.87 -16.84
N ALA A 297 -18.44 -18.42 -17.50
CA ALA A 297 -18.39 -18.03 -18.91
C ALA A 297 -17.45 -16.83 -19.12
N ALA A 298 -17.56 -15.80 -18.28
CA ALA A 298 -16.71 -14.62 -18.33
C ALA A 298 -15.24 -14.96 -18.04
N LEU A 299 -14.96 -15.78 -17.02
CA LEU A 299 -13.62 -16.24 -16.70
C LEU A 299 -13.01 -17.04 -17.85
N THR A 300 -13.78 -17.97 -18.45
CA THR A 300 -13.34 -18.76 -19.60
C THR A 300 -12.96 -17.85 -20.76
N LYS A 301 -13.83 -16.91 -21.12
CA LYS A 301 -13.57 -15.93 -22.16
C LYS A 301 -12.29 -15.13 -21.88
N ASN A 302 -12.17 -14.56 -20.69
CA ASN A 302 -11.02 -13.73 -20.31
C ASN A 302 -9.71 -14.52 -20.33
N LEU A 303 -9.73 -15.78 -19.89
CA LEU A 303 -8.58 -16.68 -19.98
C LEU A 303 -8.23 -16.97 -21.44
N SER A 304 -9.20 -17.32 -22.28
CA SER A 304 -8.97 -17.57 -23.71
C SER A 304 -8.39 -16.35 -24.44
N GLU A 305 -8.80 -15.13 -24.06
CA GLU A 305 -8.29 -13.90 -24.69
C GLU A 305 -6.87 -13.53 -24.26
N ARG A 306 -6.47 -13.85 -23.01
CA ARG A 306 -5.26 -13.30 -22.39
C ARG A 306 -4.15 -14.33 -22.13
N MET A 307 -4.51 -15.60 -22.01
CA MET A 307 -3.56 -16.68 -21.74
C MET A 307 -3.11 -17.37 -23.03
N PRO A 308 -1.90 -17.95 -23.04
CA PRO A 308 -1.48 -18.85 -24.10
C PRO A 308 -2.47 -20.01 -24.29
N GLN A 309 -2.51 -20.54 -25.52
CA GLN A 309 -3.33 -21.70 -25.90
C GLN A 309 -4.84 -21.48 -25.64
N PRO A 310 -5.49 -20.54 -26.36
CA PRO A 310 -6.86 -20.08 -26.06
C PRO A 310 -7.90 -21.22 -25.95
N ASN A 311 -7.76 -22.26 -26.77
CA ASN A 311 -8.73 -23.34 -26.87
C ASN A 311 -8.73 -24.31 -25.66
N ILE A 312 -7.71 -24.25 -24.78
CA ILE A 312 -7.64 -25.17 -23.63
C ILE A 312 -8.63 -24.80 -22.54
N TRP A 313 -9.03 -23.52 -22.46
CA TRP A 313 -9.81 -23.02 -21.33
C TRP A 313 -11.28 -23.44 -21.42
N GLU A 314 -11.83 -23.51 -22.64
CA GLU A 314 -13.20 -23.98 -22.89
C GLU A 314 -13.41 -25.43 -22.43
N THR A 315 -12.36 -26.26 -22.50
CA THR A 315 -12.42 -27.66 -22.05
C THR A 315 -11.97 -27.81 -20.59
N ALA A 316 -11.01 -27.01 -20.13
CA ALA A 316 -10.47 -27.12 -18.78
C ALA A 316 -11.46 -26.61 -17.72
N ILE A 317 -12.14 -25.48 -17.94
CA ILE A 317 -13.00 -24.86 -16.92
C ILE A 317 -14.15 -25.79 -16.47
N PRO A 318 -14.90 -26.46 -17.38
CA PRO A 318 -15.93 -27.44 -16.98
C PRO A 318 -15.38 -28.60 -16.14
N VAL A 319 -14.18 -29.09 -16.44
CA VAL A 319 -13.55 -30.17 -15.67
C VAL A 319 -13.13 -29.69 -14.28
N LEU A 320 -12.60 -28.47 -14.19
CA LEU A 320 -12.18 -27.89 -12.92
C LEU A 320 -13.37 -27.65 -11.99
N ILE A 321 -14.50 -27.14 -12.50
CA ILE A 321 -15.69 -26.90 -11.67
C ILE A 321 -16.29 -28.19 -11.13
N GLU A 322 -16.33 -29.26 -11.94
CA GLU A 322 -16.79 -30.59 -11.51
C GLU A 322 -15.89 -31.13 -10.39
N LYS A 323 -14.57 -31.04 -10.56
CA LYS A 323 -13.58 -31.53 -9.58
C LYS A 323 -13.66 -30.81 -8.23
N THR A 324 -14.00 -29.53 -8.22
CA THR A 324 -14.06 -28.71 -7.00
C THR A 324 -15.48 -28.58 -6.43
N GLY A 325 -16.45 -29.35 -6.95
CA GLY A 325 -17.84 -29.30 -6.50
C GLY A 325 -18.49 -27.91 -6.62
N GLY A 326 -17.98 -27.06 -7.52
CA GLY A 326 -18.48 -25.69 -7.71
C GLY A 326 -18.04 -24.65 -6.69
N LYS A 327 -17.34 -25.03 -5.60
CA LYS A 327 -16.94 -24.10 -4.55
C LYS A 327 -15.95 -23.07 -5.05
N ARG A 328 -16.28 -21.78 -4.89
CA ARG A 328 -15.53 -20.65 -5.45
C ARG A 328 -14.07 -20.66 -5.03
N GLY A 329 -13.79 -20.80 -3.74
CA GLY A 329 -12.43 -20.80 -3.20
C GLY A 329 -11.57 -21.94 -3.76
N GLU A 330 -12.12 -23.15 -3.87
CA GLU A 330 -11.42 -24.31 -4.43
C GLU A 330 -11.24 -24.18 -5.94
N PHE A 331 -12.29 -23.72 -6.63
CA PHE A 331 -12.29 -23.53 -8.07
C PHE A 331 -11.21 -22.54 -8.52
N VAL A 332 -11.16 -21.34 -7.93
CA VAL A 332 -10.15 -20.33 -8.34
C VAL A 332 -8.72 -20.82 -8.09
N ARG A 333 -8.50 -21.60 -7.03
CA ARG A 333 -7.18 -22.21 -6.77
C ARG A 333 -6.80 -23.18 -7.87
N ALA A 334 -7.72 -24.06 -8.25
CA ALA A 334 -7.50 -25.00 -9.34
C ALA A 334 -7.24 -24.29 -10.68
N VAL A 335 -7.95 -23.19 -10.94
CA VAL A 335 -7.72 -22.32 -12.11
C VAL A 335 -6.32 -21.70 -12.06
N LEU A 336 -5.90 -21.13 -10.92
CA LEU A 336 -4.57 -20.53 -10.79
C LEU A 336 -3.45 -21.57 -10.99
N GLU A 337 -3.60 -22.79 -10.49
CA GLU A 337 -2.65 -23.88 -10.77
C GLU A 337 -2.56 -24.19 -12.26
N LYS A 338 -3.71 -24.24 -12.96
CA LYS A 338 -3.73 -24.44 -14.42
C LYS A 338 -3.08 -23.28 -15.18
N VAL A 339 -3.30 -22.04 -14.74
CA VAL A 339 -2.62 -20.83 -15.24
C VAL A 339 -1.10 -20.96 -15.09
N LYS A 340 -0.61 -21.35 -13.92
CA LYS A 340 0.83 -21.57 -13.68
C LYS A 340 1.41 -22.65 -14.59
N LEU A 341 0.68 -23.74 -14.82
CA LEU A 341 1.11 -24.80 -15.75
C LEU A 341 1.19 -24.30 -17.20
N SER A 342 0.21 -23.50 -17.64
CA SER A 342 0.20 -22.88 -18.98
C SER A 342 1.40 -21.94 -19.19
N LEU A 343 1.76 -21.14 -18.18
CA LEU A 343 2.95 -20.29 -18.26
C LEU A 343 4.24 -21.12 -18.38
N LYS A 344 4.36 -22.21 -17.61
CA LYS A 344 5.52 -23.12 -17.69
C LYS A 344 5.65 -23.78 -19.07
N SER A 345 4.55 -24.17 -19.71
CA SER A 345 4.60 -24.78 -21.04
C SER A 345 5.11 -23.84 -22.12
N GLU A 346 4.94 -22.53 -21.96
CA GLU A 346 5.50 -21.51 -22.85
C GLU A 346 6.95 -21.13 -22.50
N ALA A 347 7.63 -21.94 -21.69
CA ALA A 347 8.96 -21.67 -21.15
C ALA A 347 9.07 -20.32 -20.41
N ILE A 348 7.95 -19.79 -19.91
CA ILE A 348 7.92 -18.58 -19.09
C ILE A 348 8.26 -18.99 -17.64
N PRO A 349 9.37 -18.50 -17.06
CA PRO A 349 9.79 -18.94 -15.73
C PRO A 349 8.79 -18.50 -14.67
N VAL A 350 8.07 -19.45 -14.05
CA VAL A 350 7.22 -19.16 -12.89
C VAL A 350 8.13 -19.06 -11.65
N PRO A 351 8.17 -17.90 -10.96
CA PRO A 351 8.99 -17.75 -9.77
C PRO A 351 8.51 -18.72 -8.68
N GLU A 352 9.47 -19.32 -7.97
CA GLU A 352 9.14 -20.02 -6.72
C GLU A 352 8.55 -19.03 -5.71
N PRO A 353 7.68 -19.49 -4.80
CA PRO A 353 7.13 -18.65 -3.76
C PRO A 353 8.24 -17.89 -3.04
N MET A 354 8.11 -16.56 -2.96
CA MET A 354 9.03 -15.76 -2.16
C MET A 354 8.89 -16.23 -0.71
N ARG A 355 9.96 -16.83 -0.15
CA ARG A 355 10.01 -17.18 1.27
C ARG A 355 9.67 -15.92 2.07
N GLN A 356 8.74 -16.04 3.01
CA GLN A 356 8.33 -14.94 3.87
C GLN A 356 9.58 -14.26 4.45
N TRP A 357 9.66 -12.94 4.27
CA TRP A 357 10.77 -12.10 4.74
C TRP A 357 10.72 -11.88 6.24
#